data_AF-A0A965PDJ6-F1
#
_entry.id   AF-A0A965PDJ6-F1
#
_cell.length_a   1.000
_cell.length_b   1.000
_cell.length_c   1.000
_cell.angle_alpha   90.00
_cell.angle_beta   90.00
_cell.angle_gamma   90.00
#
_symmetry.space_group_name_H-M   'P 1'
#
loop_
_entity.id
_entity.type
_entity.pdbx_description
1 polymer ?
#
loop_
_entity_poly.entity_id
_entity_poly.type
_entity_poly.pdbx_seq_one_letter_code
_entity_poly.pdbx_strand_id
1 'polypeptide(L)' 'TNDLKRGSRVMLANGWEADIMDNMKGNTRMARVYGFETEIGSIYAHDIIAVRIAEEWHDIEHTKDQDKLRGQLDKIFSV' A
#
# COMPACT_ATOMS: atom_id res chain seq x y z
N THR A 1 4.29 6.00 4.27
CA THR A 1 4.48 4.62 3.72
C THR A 1 5.87 4.06 3.99
N ASN A 2 6.94 4.87 3.97
CA ASN A 2 8.32 4.36 4.14
C ASN A 2 8.63 3.78 5.54
N ASP A 3 7.76 4.05 6.52
CA ASP A 3 7.91 3.55 7.89
C ASP A 3 7.25 2.18 8.10
N LEU A 4 6.52 1.67 7.10
CA LEU A 4 5.93 0.34 7.14
C LEU A 4 7.03 -0.74 7.17
N LYS A 5 6.90 -1.65 8.13
CA LYS A 5 7.80 -2.80 8.31
C LYS A 5 7.12 -4.08 7.85
N ARG A 6 7.92 -5.12 7.67
CA ARG A 6 7.40 -6.47 7.50
C ARG A 6 6.49 -6.82 8.68
N GLY A 7 5.30 -7.34 8.38
CA GLY A 7 4.26 -7.65 9.37
C GLY A 7 3.30 -6.50 9.65
N SER A 8 3.53 -5.29 9.12
CA SER A 8 2.52 -4.23 9.19
C SER A 8 1.24 -4.66 8.46
N ARG A 9 0.11 -4.59 9.16
CA ARG A 9 -1.23 -4.76 8.59
C ARG A 9 -1.67 -3.43 7.98
N VAL A 10 -2.08 -3.45 6.73
CA VAL A 10 -2.46 -2.24 5.98
C VAL A 10 -3.81 -2.39 5.30
N MET A 11 -4.44 -1.26 5.00
CA MET A 11 -5.65 -1.14 4.18
C MET A 11 -5.27 -0.57 2.81
N LEU A 12 -5.81 -1.15 1.76
CA LEU A 12 -5.65 -0.69 0.39
C LEU A 12 -6.83 0.18 -0.05
N ALA A 13 -6.63 1.05 -1.04
CA ALA A 13 -7.64 1.96 -1.56
C ALA A 13 -8.89 1.25 -2.13
N ASN A 14 -8.75 -0.02 -2.54
CA ASN A 14 -9.86 -0.86 -2.99
C ASN A 14 -10.65 -1.53 -1.84
N GLY A 15 -10.29 -1.25 -0.58
CA GLY A 15 -10.94 -1.79 0.62
C GLY A 15 -10.42 -3.16 1.07
N TRP A 16 -9.39 -3.72 0.43
CA TRP A 16 -8.77 -4.96 0.89
C TRP A 16 -7.69 -4.71 1.93
N GLU A 17 -7.53 -5.67 2.84
CA GLU A 17 -6.43 -5.66 3.81
C GLU A 17 -5.24 -6.45 3.27
N ALA A 18 -4.04 -6.08 3.73
CA ALA A 18 -2.82 -6.80 3.38
C ALA A 18 -1.79 -6.79 4.52
N ASP A 19 -0.95 -7.83 4.55
CA ASP A 19 0.25 -7.85 5.40
C ASP A 19 1.48 -7.54 4.54
N ILE A 20 2.25 -6.54 4.95
CA ILE A 20 3.52 -6.22 4.31
C ILE A 20 4.53 -7.34 4.54
N MET A 21 5.16 -7.82 3.48
CA MET A 21 6.08 -8.97 3.53
C MET A 21 7.56 -8.61 3.43
N ASP A 22 7.88 -7.33 3.22
CA ASP A 22 9.24 -6.82 3.09
C ASP A 22 9.54 -5.64 4.04
N ASN A 23 10.81 -5.22 4.08
CA ASN A 23 11.24 -3.98 4.72
C ASN A 23 11.71 -2.94 3.69
N MET A 24 11.28 -3.08 2.44
CA MET A 24 11.70 -2.23 1.33
C MET A 24 11.01 -0.86 1.39
N LYS A 25 11.54 0.08 0.62
CA LYS A 25 10.97 1.41 0.38
C LYS A 25 10.83 1.61 -1.12
N GLY A 26 10.02 2.60 -1.52
CA GLY A 26 9.83 2.97 -2.92
C GLY A 26 8.38 2.86 -3.37
N ASN A 27 8.18 2.68 -4.67
CA ASN A 27 6.86 2.74 -5.31
C ASN A 27 6.06 1.45 -5.22
N THR A 28 6.70 0.33 -4.88
CA THR A 28 6.04 -0.97 -4.76
C THR A 28 6.44 -1.66 -3.47
N ARG A 29 5.56 -2.52 -2.96
CA ARG A 29 5.77 -3.37 -1.77
C ARG A 29 5.33 -4.80 -2.06
N MET A 30 6.04 -5.79 -1.55
CA MET A 30 5.55 -7.16 -1.49
C MET A 30 4.54 -7.28 -0.35
N ALA A 31 3.34 -7.76 -0.65
CA ALA A 31 2.28 -7.92 0.33
C ALA A 31 1.54 -9.24 0.15
N ARG A 32 1.03 -9.78 1.26
CA ARG A 32 -0.02 -10.81 1.25
C ARG A 32 -1.35 -10.10 1.33
N VAL A 33 -2.13 -10.12 0.25
CA VAL A 33 -3.40 -9.42 0.13
C VAL A 33 -4.55 -10.39 0.42
N TYR A 34 -5.48 -9.97 1.26
CA TYR A 34 -6.65 -10.73 1.67
C TYR A 34 -7.88 -10.25 0.89
N GLY A 35 -7.92 -10.62 -0.39
CA GLY A 35 -9.05 -10.34 -1.28
C GLY A 35 -10.09 -11.45 -1.27
N PHE A 36 -10.72 -11.70 -2.43
CA PHE A 36 -11.58 -12.87 -2.63
C PHE A 36 -10.81 -14.19 -2.39
N GLU A 37 -9.58 -14.25 -2.92
CA GLU A 37 -8.57 -15.24 -2.56
C GLU A 37 -7.38 -14.55 -1.89
N THR A 38 -6.59 -15.30 -1.14
CA THR A 38 -5.33 -14.78 -0.57
C THR A 38 -4.20 -14.91 -1.58
N GLU A 39 -3.63 -13.78 -2.00
CA GLU A 39 -2.52 -13.72 -2.94
C GLU A 39 -1.28 -13.07 -2.32
N ILE A 40 -0.09 -13.49 -2.76
CA ILE A 40 1.17 -12.83 -2.43
C ILE A 40 1.72 -12.19 -3.71
N GLY A 41 1.88 -10.87 -3.69
CA GLY A 41 2.33 -10.14 -4.87
C GLY A 41 2.81 -8.72 -4.56
N SER A 42 3.30 -8.06 -5.60
CA SER A 42 3.70 -6.65 -5.53
C SER A 42 2.49 -5.73 -5.66
N ILE A 43 2.34 -4.81 -4.73
CA ILE A 43 1.33 -3.74 -4.75
C ILE A 43 2.00 -2.37 -4.91
N TYR A 44 1.27 -1.38 -5.42
CA TYR A 44 1.77 -0.01 -5.41
C TYR A 44 1.71 0.58 -4.00
N ALA A 45 2.77 1.26 -3.60
CA ALA A 45 2.84 1.88 -2.28
C ALA A 45 1.83 3.03 -2.14
N HIS A 46 1.46 3.71 -3.24
CA HIS A 46 0.44 4.77 -3.22
C HIS A 46 -0.99 4.24 -3.08
N ASP A 47 -1.22 2.94 -3.22
CA ASP A 47 -2.54 2.33 -2.99
C ASP A 47 -2.77 1.99 -1.50
N ILE A 48 -1.74 2.12 -0.65
CA ILE A 48 -1.84 1.81 0.77
C ILE A 48 -2.32 3.04 1.54
N ILE A 49 -3.57 3.03 2.01
CA ILE A 49 -4.22 4.22 2.59
C ILE A 49 -4.09 4.31 4.12
N ALA A 50 -4.04 3.17 4.82
CA ALA A 50 -3.97 3.13 6.27
C ALA A 50 -3.12 1.96 6.79
N VAL A 51 -2.57 2.09 7.99
CA VAL A 51 -1.84 1.04 8.72
C VAL A 51 -2.49 0.80 10.08
N ARG A 52 -2.54 -0.46 10.52
CA ARG A 52 -3.07 -0.83 11.83
C ARG A 52 -1.99 -0.76 12.90
N ILE A 53 -2.18 0.06 13.92
CA ILE A 53 -1.28 0.22 15.08
C ILE A 53 -2.15 0.13 16.33
N ALA A 54 -1.80 -0.74 17.29
CA ALA A 54 -2.56 -0.93 18.52
C ALA A 54 -4.09 -1.10 18.29
N GLU A 55 -4.43 -1.89 17.26
CA GLU A 55 -5.80 -2.17 16.80
C GLU A 55 -6.54 -1.03 16.10
N GLU A 56 -6.00 0.19 16.09
CA GLU A 56 -6.54 1.36 15.41
C GLU A 56 -5.94 1.54 14.01
N TRP A 57 -6.73 2.12 13.09
CA TRP A 57 -6.28 2.45 11.75
C TRP A 57 -5.77 3.89 11.70
N HIS A 58 -4.55 4.07 11.21
CA HIS A 58 -3.93 5.37 11.02
C HIS A 58 -3.65 5.60 9.54
N ASP A 59 -4.02 6.78 9.05
CA ASP A 59 -3.76 7.19 7.67
C ASP A 59 -2.25 7.22 7.38
N ILE A 60 -1.91 6.86 6.15
CA ILE A 60 -0.53 6.85 5.70
C ILE A 60 -0.23 8.09 4.86
N GLU A 61 0.85 8.79 5.21
CA GLU A 61 1.43 9.81 4.34
C GLU A 61 2.32 9.16 3.27
N HIS A 62 2.12 9.56 2.01
CA HIS A 62 2.93 9.12 0.88
C HIS A 62 4.12 10.04 0.65
N THR A 63 5.18 9.51 0.03
CA THR A 63 6.28 10.37 -0.40
C THR A 63 5.92 11.10 -1.70
N LYS A 64 6.57 12.24 -1.94
CA LYS A 64 6.42 13.00 -3.19
C LYS A 64 6.62 12.15 -4.45
N ASP A 65 7.52 11.17 -4.41
CA ASP A 65 7.78 10.27 -5.54
C ASP A 65 6.62 9.30 -5.78
N GLN A 66 5.99 8.80 -4.73
CA GLN A 66 4.81 7.93 -4.81
C GLN A 66 3.59 8.72 -5.32
N ASP A 67 3.41 9.95 -4.83
CA ASP A 67 2.36 10.85 -5.32
C ASP A 67 2.56 11.23 -6.78
N LYS A 68 3.82 11.49 -7.18
CA LYS A 68 4.16 11.77 -8.57
C LYS A 68 3.83 10.57 -9.47
N LEU A 69 4.16 9.35 -9.03
CA LEU A 69 3.82 8.14 -9.79
C LEU A 69 2.30 7.98 -9.90
N ARG A 70 1.56 8.14 -8.81
CA ARG A 70 0.10 8.11 -8.81
C ARG A 70 -0.47 9.09 -9.83
N GLY A 71 -0.05 10.36 -9.77
CA GLY A 71 -0.52 11.38 -10.71
C GLY A 71 -0.09 11.17 -12.16
N GLN A 72 0.95 10.37 -12.43
CA GLN A 72 1.29 9.94 -13.79
C GLN A 72 0.36 8.83 -14.27
N LEU A 73 0.07 7.84 -13.42
CA LEU A 73 -0.84 6.74 -13.73
C LEU A 73 -2.27 7.26 -13.93
N ASP A 74 -2.73 8.18 -13.09
CA ASP A 74 -4.05 8.80 -13.22
C ASP A 74 -4.25 9.46 -14.58
N LYS A 75 -3.22 10.10 -15.15
CA LYS A 75 -3.30 10.72 -16.49
C LYS A 75 -3.33 9.72 -17.63
N ILE A 76 -2.78 8.52 -17.41
CA ILE A 76 -2.74 7.45 -18.41
C ILE A 76 -4.06 6.68 -18.41
N PHE A 77 -4.61 6.44 -17.22
CA PHE A 77 -5.81 5.63 -17.02
C PHE A 77 -7.08 6.46 -16.84
N SER A 78 -7.01 7.80 -16.84
CA SER A 78 -8.18 8.66 -16.98
C SER A 78 -8.79 8.45 -18.37
N VAL A 79 -9.82 7.61 -18.43
CA VAL A 79 -10.76 7.49 -19.56
C VAL A 79 -11.97 8.37 -19.27
#